data_AF-A0A9E5VE44-F1
#
_entry.id   AF-A0A9E5VE44-F1
#
_cell.length_a   1.000
_cell.length_b   1.000
_cell.length_c   1.000
_cell.angle_alpha   90.00
_cell.angle_beta   90.00
_cell.angle_gamma   90.00
#
_symmetry.space_group_name_H-M   'P 1'
#
loop_
_entity.id
_entity.type
_entity.pdbx_description
1 polymer ?
#
loop_
_entity_poly.entity_id
_entity_poly.type
_entity_poly.pdbx_seq_one_letter_code
_entity_poly.pdbx_strand_id
1 'polypeptide(L)'
;PRMLGFQAAGAAPIVRGEVVPEPQTVATAIRIGNPASWEKAVNALEESEGKIDVVTDEEILSAYQKVARSEGLFVEPASAAAIAGVIKLAEDKFFPPAAKVVCIMTGHGLKDPDTTLKTCKLQPRVVSAQESAVLAILKELNVL
;
A
#
# COMPACT_ATOMS: atom_id res chain seq x y z
N PRO A 1 -3.85 -21.56 0.73
CA PRO A 1 -4.76 -20.42 0.47
C PRO A 1 -4.67 -20.06 -1.01
N ARG A 2 -5.65 -19.34 -1.59
CA ARG A 2 -5.48 -18.75 -2.93
C ARG A 2 -4.43 -17.65 -2.84
N MET A 3 -3.37 -17.73 -3.66
CA MET A 3 -2.29 -16.75 -3.63
C MET A 3 -2.69 -15.52 -4.45
N LEU A 4 -2.80 -14.37 -3.79
CA LEU A 4 -3.11 -13.10 -4.45
C LEU A 4 -1.87 -12.20 -4.40
N GLY A 5 -1.24 -12.00 -5.56
CA GLY A 5 -0.10 -11.12 -5.71
C GLY A 5 -0.48 -9.81 -6.40
N PHE A 6 0.23 -8.73 -6.07
CA PHE A 6 -0.05 -7.41 -6.64
C PHE A 6 1.26 -6.74 -7.04
N GLN A 7 1.34 -6.29 -8.29
CA GLN A 7 2.45 -5.49 -8.79
C GLN A 7 2.02 -4.02 -8.93
N ALA A 8 2.96 -3.10 -8.77
CA ALA A 8 2.71 -1.70 -9.12
C ALA A 8 2.58 -1.57 -10.65
N ALA A 9 1.66 -0.75 -11.14
CA ALA A 9 1.31 -0.66 -12.56
C ALA A 9 2.48 -0.36 -13.50
N GLY A 10 3.42 0.49 -13.06
CA GLY A 10 4.62 0.81 -13.82
C GLY A 10 5.77 -0.20 -13.67
N ALA A 11 5.58 -1.26 -12.86
CA ALA A 11 6.56 -2.32 -12.61
C ALA A 11 5.86 -3.69 -12.53
N ALA A 12 5.00 -3.99 -13.51
CA ALA A 12 4.14 -5.19 -13.52
C ALA A 12 4.50 -6.23 -14.61
N PRO A 13 5.74 -6.73 -14.66
CA PRO A 13 6.17 -7.63 -15.73
C PRO A 13 5.40 -8.96 -15.78
N ILE A 14 5.03 -9.54 -14.64
CA ILE A 14 4.32 -10.84 -14.60
C ILE A 14 2.91 -10.68 -15.18
N VAL A 15 2.21 -9.60 -14.84
CA VAL A 15 0.89 -9.31 -15.39
C VAL A 15 0.95 -9.01 -16.89
N ARG A 16 1.99 -8.31 -17.34
CA ARG A 16 2.19 -7.97 -18.76
C ARG A 16 2.71 -9.15 -19.60
N GLY A 17 3.28 -10.17 -18.97
CA GLY A 17 3.91 -11.29 -19.67
C GLY A 17 5.25 -10.92 -20.34
N GLU A 18 5.83 -9.76 -20.01
CA GLU A 18 7.07 -9.26 -20.62
C GLU A 18 7.92 -8.48 -19.61
N VAL A 19 9.23 -8.48 -19.81
CA VAL A 19 10.16 -7.67 -19.01
C VAL A 19 9.83 -6.19 -19.17
N VAL A 20 9.80 -5.45 -18.07
CA VAL A 20 9.67 -3.99 -18.08
C VAL A 20 11.08 -3.38 -17.92
N PRO A 21 11.71 -2.82 -18.97
CA PRO A 21 13.11 -2.38 -18.90
C PRO A 21 13.32 -1.20 -17.92
N GLU A 22 12.34 -0.31 -17.82
CA GLU A 22 12.38 0.88 -16.98
C GLU A 22 11.21 0.88 -15.99
N PRO A 23 11.23 0.03 -14.96
CA PRO A 23 10.13 -0.07 -14.00
C PRO A 23 10.02 1.23 -13.19
N GLN A 24 8.81 1.76 -13.07
CA GLN A 24 8.52 2.98 -12.29
C GLN A 24 7.39 2.76 -11.30
N THR A 25 7.60 3.20 -10.06
CA THR A 25 6.60 3.26 -8.99
C THR A 25 7.17 3.99 -7.78
N VAL A 26 6.32 4.64 -7.00
CA VAL A 26 6.63 5.16 -5.65
C VAL A 26 7.00 4.03 -4.68
N ALA A 27 6.49 2.81 -4.90
CA ALA A 27 6.77 1.64 -4.08
C ALA A 27 8.10 0.97 -4.47
N THR A 28 9.20 1.62 -4.08
CA THR A 28 10.57 1.28 -4.50
C THR A 28 10.95 -0.19 -4.29
N ALA A 29 10.49 -0.84 -3.22
CA ALA A 29 10.80 -2.25 -2.94
C ALA A 29 10.20 -3.25 -3.94
N ILE A 30 9.17 -2.85 -4.71
CA ILE A 30 8.57 -3.65 -5.79
C ILE A 30 8.78 -3.01 -7.17
N ARG A 31 9.72 -2.06 -7.30
CA ARG A 31 10.13 -1.46 -8.59
C ARG A 31 11.05 -2.42 -9.36
N ILE A 32 10.50 -3.57 -9.75
CA ILE A 32 11.22 -4.68 -10.37
C ILE A 32 10.60 -5.00 -11.72
N GLY A 33 11.40 -4.87 -12.78
CA GLY A 33 10.97 -5.10 -14.16
C GLY A 33 11.26 -6.50 -14.69
N ASN A 34 12.12 -7.27 -14.02
CA ASN A 34 12.43 -8.66 -14.37
C ASN A 34 12.62 -9.50 -13.09
N PRO A 35 11.55 -10.04 -12.49
CA PRO A 35 11.62 -10.76 -11.23
C PRO A 35 12.38 -12.08 -11.39
N ALA A 36 13.45 -12.27 -10.60
CA ALA A 36 14.28 -13.47 -10.64
C ALA A 36 13.52 -14.77 -10.32
N SER A 37 12.36 -14.69 -9.65
CA SER A 37 11.50 -15.82 -9.30
C SER A 37 10.20 -15.85 -10.11
N TRP A 38 10.20 -15.35 -11.34
CA TRP A 38 9.02 -15.26 -12.20
C TRP A 38 8.27 -16.60 -12.31
N GLU A 39 8.96 -17.65 -12.75
CA GLU A 39 8.35 -18.97 -12.94
C GLU A 39 7.75 -19.51 -11.65
N LYS A 40 8.46 -19.35 -10.52
CA LYS A 40 7.95 -19.77 -9.20
C LYS A 40 6.68 -19.00 -8.81
N ALA A 41 6.61 -17.71 -9.12
CA ALA A 41 5.43 -16.91 -8.86
C ALA A 41 4.23 -17.37 -9.71
N VAL A 42 4.44 -17.66 -11.00
CA VAL A 42 3.40 -18.18 -11.90
C VAL A 42 2.91 -19.55 -11.43
N ASN A 43 3.83 -20.48 -11.12
CA ASN A 43 3.48 -21.80 -10.60
C ASN A 43 2.66 -21.70 -9.31
N ALA A 44 3.01 -20.78 -8.41
CA ALA A 44 2.23 -20.56 -7.19
C ALA A 44 0.79 -20.07 -7.46
N LEU A 45 0.53 -19.38 -8.58
CA LEU A 45 -0.84 -19.02 -8.97
C LEU A 45 -1.59 -20.22 -9.50
N GLU A 46 -0.96 -21.01 -10.36
CA GLU A 46 -1.56 -22.20 -10.95
C GLU A 46 -1.91 -23.22 -9.86
N GLU A 47 -0.98 -23.53 -8.97
CA GLU A 47 -1.16 -24.49 -7.87
C GLU A 47 -2.21 -24.04 -6.85
N SER A 48 -2.36 -22.73 -6.63
CA SER A 48 -3.27 -22.20 -5.62
C SER A 48 -4.62 -21.73 -6.15
N GLU A 49 -4.84 -21.80 -7.46
CA GLU A 49 -5.96 -21.12 -8.15
C GLU A 49 -6.02 -19.63 -7.78
N GLY A 50 -4.83 -19.02 -7.72
CA GLY A 50 -4.60 -17.64 -7.32
C GLY A 50 -4.67 -16.66 -8.49
N LYS A 51 -4.20 -15.44 -8.23
CA LYS A 51 -4.13 -14.36 -9.23
C LYS A 51 -2.99 -13.41 -8.92
N ILE A 52 -2.30 -12.91 -9.95
CA ILE A 52 -1.50 -11.69 -9.85
C ILE A 52 -2.24 -10.59 -10.60
N ASP A 53 -2.36 -9.42 -9.98
CA ASP A 53 -3.00 -8.24 -10.55
C ASP A 53 -2.09 -7.02 -10.39
N VAL A 54 -2.53 -5.90 -10.96
CA VAL A 54 -1.90 -4.60 -10.91
C VAL A 54 -2.69 -3.67 -9.99
N VAL A 55 -1.94 -2.88 -9.21
CA VAL A 55 -2.43 -1.69 -8.52
C VAL A 55 -1.61 -0.47 -8.94
N THR A 56 -2.25 0.68 -9.03
CA THR A 56 -1.65 1.97 -9.36
C THR A 56 -0.93 2.58 -8.16
N ASP A 57 -0.05 3.54 -8.38
CA ASP A 57 0.62 4.26 -7.29
C ASP A 57 -0.41 5.04 -6.44
N GLU A 58 -1.46 5.56 -7.06
CA GLU A 58 -2.57 6.23 -6.38
C GLU A 58 -3.31 5.29 -5.42
N GLU A 59 -3.62 4.07 -5.87
CA GLU A 59 -4.24 3.03 -5.03
C GLU A 59 -3.31 2.60 -3.90
N ILE A 60 -2.02 2.40 -4.18
CA ILE A 60 -1.00 2.08 -3.17
C ILE A 60 -0.95 3.15 -2.09
N LEU A 61 -0.83 4.43 -2.48
CA LEU A 61 -0.74 5.55 -1.55
C LEU A 61 -2.03 5.76 -0.76
N SER A 62 -3.19 5.54 -1.39
CA SER A 62 -4.49 5.56 -0.73
C SER A 62 -4.56 4.49 0.37
N ALA A 63 -4.20 3.24 0.04
CA ALA A 63 -4.18 2.14 1.00
C ALA A 63 -3.16 2.37 2.13
N TYR A 64 -1.97 2.86 1.79
CA TYR A 64 -0.90 3.20 2.72
C TYR A 64 -1.37 4.25 3.76
N GLN A 65 -2.03 5.32 3.33
CA GLN A 65 -2.57 6.33 4.24
C GLN A 65 -3.76 5.79 5.05
N LYS A 66 -4.63 4.99 4.41
CA LYS A 66 -5.82 4.43 5.04
C LYS A 66 -5.46 3.54 6.22
N VAL A 67 -4.56 2.58 6.02
CA VAL A 67 -4.21 1.59 7.06
C VAL A 67 -3.53 2.25 8.27
N ALA A 68 -2.70 3.27 8.04
CA ALA A 68 -2.10 4.04 9.14
C ALA A 68 -3.15 4.82 9.94
N ARG A 69 -4.16 5.39 9.27
CA ARG A 69 -5.19 6.22 9.92
C ARG A 69 -6.31 5.42 10.58
N SER A 70 -6.72 4.28 10.02
CA SER A 70 -7.82 3.50 10.57
C SER A 70 -7.37 2.41 11.54
N GLU A 71 -6.24 1.75 11.27
CA GLU A 71 -5.78 0.60 12.06
C GLU A 71 -4.54 0.89 12.91
N GLY A 72 -3.92 2.06 12.76
CA GLY A 72 -2.67 2.39 13.45
C GLY A 72 -1.46 1.58 12.96
N LEU A 73 -1.55 0.95 11.78
CA LEU A 73 -0.46 0.15 11.21
C LEU A 73 0.35 1.01 10.24
N PHE A 74 1.62 1.24 10.57
CA PHE A 74 2.51 2.03 9.73
C PHE A 74 3.48 1.14 8.93
N VAL A 75 3.21 0.99 7.64
CA VAL A 75 3.90 0.06 6.73
C VAL A 75 4.55 0.79 5.57
N GLU A 76 5.53 0.19 4.89
CA GLU A 76 6.12 0.81 3.68
C GLU A 76 5.14 0.77 2.49
N PRO A 77 5.27 1.66 1.47
CA PRO A 77 4.35 1.69 0.32
C PRO A 77 4.20 0.34 -0.40
N ALA A 78 5.28 -0.42 -0.56
CA ALA A 78 5.22 -1.75 -1.18
C ALA A 78 4.36 -2.75 -0.38
N SER A 79 4.34 -2.66 0.94
CA SER A 79 3.45 -3.47 1.78
C SER A 79 1.97 -3.09 1.58
N ALA A 80 1.69 -1.81 1.35
CA ALA A 80 0.34 -1.32 1.11
C ALA A 80 -0.24 -1.81 -0.22
N ALA A 81 0.58 -2.25 -1.19
CA ALA A 81 0.10 -2.83 -2.45
C ALA A 81 -0.82 -4.05 -2.24
N ALA A 82 -0.56 -4.87 -1.21
CA ALA A 82 -1.43 -5.99 -0.86
C ALA A 82 -2.81 -5.53 -0.40
N ILE A 83 -2.87 -4.46 0.40
CA ILE A 83 -4.14 -3.88 0.88
C ILE A 83 -4.88 -3.21 -0.28
N ALA A 84 -4.17 -2.43 -1.11
CA ALA A 84 -4.73 -1.82 -2.31
C ALA A 84 -5.38 -2.87 -3.22
N GLY A 85 -4.68 -3.99 -3.44
CA GLY A 85 -5.18 -5.09 -4.23
C GLY A 85 -6.42 -5.76 -3.66
N VAL A 86 -6.47 -5.95 -2.34
CA VAL A 86 -7.66 -6.49 -1.65
C VAL A 86 -8.84 -5.52 -1.74
N ILE A 87 -8.62 -4.21 -1.59
CA ILE A 87 -9.68 -3.20 -1.77
C ILE A 87 -10.25 -3.28 -3.18
N LYS A 88 -9.38 -3.26 -4.21
CA LYS A 88 -9.76 -3.39 -5.62
C LYS A 88 -10.60 -4.65 -5.88
N LEU A 89 -10.11 -5.81 -5.44
CA LEU A 89 -10.83 -7.08 -5.63
C LEU A 89 -12.16 -7.13 -4.86
N ALA A 90 -12.25 -6.48 -3.70
CA ALA A 90 -13.50 -6.39 -2.96
C ALA A 90 -14.54 -5.53 -3.69
N GLU A 91 -14.12 -4.41 -4.28
CA GLU A 91 -14.97 -3.55 -5.13
C GLU A 91 -15.47 -4.30 -6.38
N ASP A 92 -14.61 -5.14 -6.96
CA ASP A 92 -14.94 -6.04 -8.09
C ASP A 92 -15.78 -7.26 -7.69
N LYS A 93 -16.19 -7.37 -6.42
CA LYS A 93 -16.97 -8.51 -5.88
C LYS A 93 -16.30 -9.87 -6.08
N PHE A 94 -14.96 -9.90 -6.09
CA PHE A 94 -14.17 -11.11 -6.27
C PHE A 94 -14.33 -12.10 -5.11
N PHE A 95 -14.44 -11.59 -3.88
CA PHE A 95 -14.47 -12.44 -2.69
C PHE A 95 -15.88 -12.97 -2.40
N PRO A 96 -16.02 -14.26 -2.01
CA PRO A 96 -17.28 -14.76 -1.49
C PRO A 96 -17.63 -14.06 -0.15
N PRO A 97 -18.91 -14.06 0.24
CA PRO A 97 -19.32 -13.57 1.55
C PRO A 97 -18.52 -14.23 2.69
N ALA A 98 -18.12 -13.43 3.67
CA ALA A 98 -17.34 -13.87 4.83
C ALA A 98 -15.96 -14.48 4.52
N ALA A 99 -15.36 -14.15 3.37
CA ALA A 99 -13.98 -14.50 3.07
C ALA A 99 -13.01 -13.99 4.17
N LYS A 100 -12.05 -14.84 4.54
CA LYS A 100 -10.93 -14.46 5.43
C LYS A 100 -9.71 -14.19 4.57
N VAL A 101 -9.18 -12.98 4.67
CA VAL A 101 -8.02 -12.52 3.89
C VAL A 101 -6.89 -12.18 4.84
N VAL A 102 -5.67 -12.59 4.49
CA VAL A 102 -4.45 -12.24 5.20
C VAL A 102 -3.55 -11.45 4.26
N CYS A 103 -3.24 -10.21 4.61
CA CYS A 103 -2.31 -9.36 3.87
C CYS A 103 -0.93 -9.38 4.53
N ILE A 104 0.13 -9.60 3.74
CA ILE A 104 1.50 -9.65 4.24
C ILE A 104 2.12 -8.25 4.22
N MET A 105 2.44 -7.72 5.40
CA MET A 105 3.16 -6.45 5.53
C MET A 105 4.65 -6.74 5.54
N THR A 106 5.28 -6.56 4.39
CA THR A 106 6.68 -6.95 4.14
C THR A 106 7.71 -6.04 4.81
N GLY A 107 7.32 -4.83 5.22
CA GLY A 107 8.19 -3.96 6.00
C GLY A 107 7.52 -2.79 6.67
N HIS A 108 8.27 -2.22 7.63
CA HIS A 108 7.84 -1.14 8.49
C HIS A 108 7.91 0.22 7.76
N GLY A 109 6.95 1.11 8.02
CA GLY A 109 6.87 2.43 7.37
C GLY A 109 8.10 3.33 7.58
N LEU A 110 8.85 3.11 8.67
CA LEU A 110 10.10 3.82 8.96
C LEU A 110 11.26 3.54 7.98
N LYS A 111 11.13 2.54 7.09
CA LYS A 111 12.11 2.35 6.01
C LYS A 111 12.07 3.46 4.96
N ASP A 112 10.94 4.13 4.80
CA ASP A 112 10.74 5.18 3.79
C ASP A 112 10.04 6.42 4.39
N PRO A 113 10.77 7.18 5.23
CA PRO A 113 10.24 8.41 5.82
C PRO A 113 10.00 9.47 4.75
N ASP A 114 10.73 9.46 3.64
CA ASP A 114 10.61 10.46 2.57
C ASP A 114 9.27 10.36 1.84
N THR A 115 8.83 9.14 1.49
CA THR A 115 7.48 8.95 0.92
C THR A 115 6.40 9.39 1.91
N THR A 116 6.61 9.15 3.20
CA THR A 116 5.71 9.63 4.26
C THR A 116 5.60 11.15 4.24
N LEU A 117 6.74 11.85 4.23
CA LEU A 117 6.78 13.32 4.24
C LEU A 117 6.19 13.94 2.97
N LYS A 118 6.40 13.32 1.80
CA LYS A 118 5.84 13.79 0.52
C LYS A 118 4.34 13.60 0.41
N THR A 119 3.81 12.54 1.02
CA THR A 119 2.40 12.16 0.87
C THR A 119 1.53 12.66 2.02
N CYS A 120 2.13 12.88 3.19
CA CYS A 120 1.46 13.45 4.35
C CYS A 120 1.22 14.96 4.14
N LYS A 121 -0.04 15.32 3.87
CA LYS A 121 -0.47 16.72 3.78
C LYS A 121 -0.69 17.37 5.16
N LEU A 122 -0.54 16.62 6.26
CA LEU A 122 -0.67 17.16 7.61
C LEU A 122 0.61 17.92 7.95
N GLN A 123 0.47 19.23 8.09
CA GLN A 123 1.54 20.09 8.57
C GLN A 123 1.31 20.38 10.05
N PRO A 124 2.33 20.24 10.91
CA PRO A 124 2.23 20.65 12.30
C PRO A 124 1.84 22.13 12.38
N ARG A 125 0.76 22.46 13.11
CA ARG A 125 0.36 23.84 13.35
C ARG A 125 1.27 24.45 14.42
N VAL A 126 2.07 25.43 14.03
CA VAL A 126 2.96 26.15 14.95
C VAL A 126 2.16 27.16 15.76
N VAL A 127 2.30 27.14 17.09
CA VAL A 127 1.66 28.07 18.02
C VAL A 127 2.69 28.62 19.01
N SER A 128 2.37 29.75 19.66
CA SER A 128 3.21 30.28 20.73
C SER A 128 3.32 29.28 21.90
N ALA A 129 4.47 29.28 22.58
CA ALA A 129 4.73 28.45 23.77
C ALA A 129 3.94 28.96 25.01
N GLN A 130 2.62 28.95 24.91
CA GLN A 130 1.65 29.39 25.91
C GLN A 130 0.52 28.37 25.98
N GLU A 131 0.17 27.92 27.19
CA GLU A 131 -0.91 26.93 27.40
C GLU A 131 -2.24 27.40 26.77
N SER A 132 -2.57 28.68 26.96
CA SER A 132 -3.78 29.29 26.39
C SER A 132 -3.85 29.22 24.87
N ALA A 133 -2.72 29.37 24.18
CA ALA A 133 -2.66 29.26 22.72
C ALA A 133 -2.88 27.82 22.25
N VAL A 134 -2.33 26.83 22.97
CA VAL A 134 -2.55 25.41 22.67
C VAL A 134 -4.02 25.02 22.92
N LEU A 135 -4.58 25.40 24.08
CA LEU A 135 -5.97 25.12 24.43
C LEU A 135 -6.97 25.73 23.46
N ALA A 136 -6.69 26.92 22.93
CA ALA A 136 -7.53 27.55 21.90
C ALA A 136 -7.62 26.68 20.63
N ILE A 137 -6.49 26.11 20.18
CA ILE A 137 -6.47 25.21 19.02
C ILE A 137 -7.18 23.89 19.31
N LEU A 138 -6.98 23.31 20.50
CA LEU A 138 -7.64 22.04 20.85
C LEU A 138 -9.17 22.18 20.87
N LYS A 139 -9.69 23.33 21.33
CA LYS A 139 -11.12 23.67 21.25
C LYS A 139 -11.58 23.88 19.81
N GLU A 140 -10.81 24.59 18.98
CA GLU A 140 -11.10 24.78 17.54
C GLU A 140 -11.23 23.42 16.83
N LEU A 141 -10.40 22.44 17.20
CA LEU A 141 -10.38 21.09 16.63
C LEU A 141 -11.37 20.12 17.29
N ASN A 142 -12.19 20.56 18.25
CA ASN A 142 -13.11 19.73 19.03
C ASN A 142 -12.43 18.50 19.69
N VAL A 143 -11.19 18.66 20.14
CA VAL A 143 -10.46 17.63 20.90
C VAL A 143 -10.74 17.75 22.41
N LEU A 144 -11.14 18.95 22.86
CA LEU A 144 -11.54 19.31 24.22
C LEU A 144 -12.85 20.10 24.16
#